data_AF-A0A8S1Y101-F1
#
_entry.id   AF-A0A8S1Y101-F1
#
_cell.length_a   1.000
_cell.length_b   1.000
_cell.length_c   1.000
_cell.angle_alpha   90.00
_cell.angle_beta   90.00
_cell.angle_gamma   90.00
#
_symmetry.space_group_name_H-M   'P 1'
#
loop_
_entity.id
_entity.type
_entity.pdbx_description
1 polymer ?
#
loop_
_entity_poly.entity_id
_entity_poly.type
_entity_poly.pdbx_seq_one_letter_code
_entity_poly.pdbx_strand_id
1 'polypeptide(L)'
;MFDKSKKILNSLGNQTIDTCDIYGQLPNFRVLEKARYTTLVGCCMTFLIGSATLIYLITELITLIDQAEPSVVQSEKQIFNSTQFPLYNDNFTLAITIANQNSEPIEGNLKYYNITVNQCVRVRNVNYNTGSVDVTLKYELLKTSCTSLPIAPCKKEDFNHELQQNFFENTRLGVVQCLDREFLQRNPPVLQGQISGSLYQYLVIQLSVCKNSTEYQGCASKEEINKVLSAGHYSVYASDYLMQLNNPGQPYSQLINLDINSFSITTSKMLQWTYRIVETHTDDGLLLSTDRVDLNLVKQDRREYSELYNDNYLVYHYIQLDYKEIIYRRTYIKLQTILSKIGGIWQFFVMLTTIILNPLINNLMTISIANELYRFPKTQNPKHSHQKINLNNQTKDDPIFDDPLSMIGQDQLPKKEERLSKSLYESFIILLGCNKRKREMFTKVKLEILRQLDIVKIIEKLHQIDMLRLVLLNEEQNNLFDLLPKPLLQIGQEIPDNLADEFFQEMELQKSFRMINNKKLQTKLKDYYSSFSSLQQDRHKSTIDDKLLHMIDKNIVQFFEQIQISQQRNLNLSPVDPLFRSKNEESIMEPQIQKPK
;
A
#
# COMPACT_ATOMS: atom_id res chain seq x y z
N MET A 1 -6.69 -41.12 -7.02
CA MET A 1 -7.14 -39.89 -6.30
C MET A 1 -6.23 -38.68 -6.55
N PHE A 2 -4.91 -38.87 -6.62
CA PHE A 2 -3.92 -37.80 -6.90
C PHE A 2 -4.00 -37.15 -8.30
N ASP A 3 -4.35 -37.88 -9.36
CA ASP A 3 -4.48 -37.27 -10.71
C ASP A 3 -5.72 -36.38 -10.87
N LYS A 4 -6.76 -36.63 -10.07
CA LYS A 4 -7.99 -35.83 -10.10
C LYS A 4 -7.77 -34.50 -9.38
N SER A 5 -7.02 -34.47 -8.27
CA SER A 5 -6.65 -33.20 -7.61
C SER A 5 -5.67 -32.38 -8.44
N LYS A 6 -4.74 -33.02 -9.16
CA LYS A 6 -3.80 -32.32 -10.07
C LYS A 6 -4.50 -31.64 -11.25
N LYS A 7 -5.54 -32.27 -11.81
CA LYS A 7 -6.38 -31.64 -12.86
C LYS A 7 -7.22 -30.48 -12.33
N ILE A 8 -7.76 -30.60 -11.12
CA ILE A 8 -8.53 -29.52 -10.48
C ILE A 8 -7.61 -28.34 -10.11
N LEU A 9 -6.44 -28.60 -9.53
CA LEU A 9 -5.43 -27.58 -9.19
C LEU A 9 -4.91 -26.86 -10.45
N ASN A 10 -4.69 -27.59 -11.55
CA ASN A 10 -4.28 -27.01 -12.83
C ASN A 10 -5.42 -26.19 -13.48
N SER A 11 -6.68 -26.59 -13.32
CA SER A 11 -7.81 -25.81 -13.82
C SER A 11 -8.03 -24.52 -13.03
N LEU A 12 -7.90 -24.58 -11.69
CA LEU A 12 -7.94 -23.39 -10.83
C LEU A 12 -6.76 -22.46 -11.11
N GLY A 13 -5.55 -23.01 -11.24
CA GLY A 13 -4.32 -22.25 -11.52
C GLY A 13 -4.39 -21.50 -12.86
N ASN A 14 -4.97 -22.09 -13.90
CA ASN A 14 -5.12 -21.41 -15.19
C ASN A 14 -6.16 -20.28 -15.14
N GLN A 15 -7.22 -20.44 -14.36
CA GLN A 15 -8.27 -19.41 -14.21
C GLN A 15 -7.80 -18.24 -13.33
N THR A 16 -6.99 -18.51 -12.30
CA THR A 16 -6.41 -17.44 -11.45
C THR A 16 -5.35 -16.63 -12.20
N ILE A 17 -4.54 -17.25 -13.06
CA ILE A 17 -3.59 -16.52 -13.92
C ILE A 17 -4.30 -15.54 -14.85
N ASP A 18 -5.41 -15.97 -15.46
CA ASP A 18 -6.18 -15.14 -16.40
C ASP A 18 -6.84 -13.93 -15.72
N THR A 19 -7.09 -13.99 -14.41
CA THR A 19 -7.77 -12.93 -13.64
C THR A 19 -6.80 -12.00 -12.90
N CYS A 20 -5.68 -12.53 -12.42
CA CYS A 20 -4.73 -11.80 -11.57
C CYS A 20 -3.61 -11.10 -12.35
N ASP A 21 -3.30 -11.48 -13.59
CA ASP A 21 -2.24 -10.85 -14.36
C ASP A 21 -2.65 -9.45 -14.88
N ILE A 22 -2.30 -8.40 -14.11
CA ILE A 22 -2.55 -7.00 -14.47
C ILE A 22 -1.76 -6.57 -15.72
N TYR A 23 -0.66 -7.27 -16.04
CA TYR A 23 0.22 -6.95 -17.18
C TYR A 23 -0.16 -7.68 -18.46
N GLY A 24 -1.27 -8.45 -18.45
CA GLY A 24 -1.76 -9.18 -19.62
C GLY A 24 -2.05 -8.26 -20.81
N GLN A 25 -1.63 -8.67 -22.00
CA GLN A 25 -1.81 -7.87 -23.21
C GLN A 25 -3.11 -8.18 -23.92
N LEU A 26 -3.76 -7.14 -24.44
CA LEU A 26 -4.90 -7.27 -25.33
C LEU A 26 -4.36 -7.50 -26.75
N PRO A 27 -4.52 -8.69 -27.35
CA PRO A 27 -4.22 -8.85 -28.77
C PRO A 27 -5.18 -8.00 -29.60
N ASN A 28 -4.75 -7.49 -30.76
CA ASN A 28 -5.59 -6.68 -31.66
C ASN A 28 -6.83 -7.44 -32.15
N PHE A 29 -6.80 -8.79 -32.13
CA PHE A 29 -7.91 -9.68 -32.41
C PHE A 29 -7.97 -10.79 -31.34
N ARG A 30 -9.14 -11.39 -31.10
CA ARG A 30 -9.24 -12.57 -30.22
C ARG A 30 -8.41 -13.71 -30.81
N VAL A 31 -7.27 -14.00 -30.20
CA VAL A 31 -6.43 -15.15 -30.54
C VAL A 31 -6.88 -16.30 -29.65
N LEU A 32 -7.28 -17.42 -30.24
CA LEU A 32 -7.68 -18.64 -29.51
C LEU A 32 -8.85 -18.41 -28.52
N GLU A 33 -9.82 -17.59 -28.90
CA GLU A 33 -11.01 -17.24 -28.08
C GLU A 33 -10.71 -16.48 -26.76
N LYS A 34 -9.43 -16.17 -26.47
CA LYS A 34 -9.04 -15.38 -25.30
C LYS A 34 -8.99 -13.88 -25.63
N ALA A 35 -9.54 -13.07 -24.71
CA ALA A 35 -9.53 -11.61 -24.82
C ALA A 35 -8.20 -10.96 -24.39
N ARG A 36 -7.38 -11.67 -23.60
CA ARG A 36 -6.08 -11.20 -23.12
C ARG A 36 -5.06 -12.34 -23.15
N TYR A 37 -3.83 -12.02 -23.51
CA TYR A 37 -2.67 -12.90 -23.37
C TYR A 37 -2.00 -12.64 -22.02
N THR A 38 -2.20 -13.57 -21.09
CA THR A 38 -1.65 -13.55 -19.73
C THR A 38 -0.41 -14.44 -19.65
N THR A 39 0.46 -14.15 -18.70
CA THR A 39 1.70 -14.89 -18.46
C THR A 39 1.87 -15.21 -16.99
N LEU A 40 2.51 -16.35 -16.69
CA LEU A 40 2.88 -16.71 -15.32
C LEU A 40 3.76 -15.62 -14.67
N VAL A 41 4.66 -15.01 -15.46
CA VAL A 41 5.57 -13.95 -14.99
C VAL A 41 4.80 -12.69 -14.59
N GLY A 42 3.84 -12.25 -15.40
CA GLY A 42 2.99 -11.10 -15.08
C GLY A 42 2.14 -11.33 -13.83
N CYS A 43 1.61 -12.55 -13.68
CA CYS A 43 0.90 -12.97 -12.47
C CYS A 43 1.83 -12.93 -11.22
N CYS A 44 3.02 -13.52 -11.28
CA CYS A 44 4.01 -13.48 -10.20
C CYS A 44 4.39 -12.04 -9.81
N MET A 45 4.63 -11.18 -10.78
CA MET A 45 4.99 -9.78 -10.53
C MET A 45 3.82 -8.99 -9.93
N THR A 46 2.59 -9.30 -10.33
CA THR A 46 1.39 -8.71 -9.72
C THR A 46 1.28 -9.09 -8.24
N PHE A 47 1.49 -10.37 -7.90
CA PHE A 47 1.49 -10.82 -6.51
C PHE A 47 2.62 -10.20 -5.69
N LEU A 48 3.81 -10.03 -6.27
CA LEU A 48 4.95 -9.41 -5.59
C LEU A 48 4.68 -7.95 -5.25
N ILE A 49 4.13 -7.18 -6.20
CA ILE A 49 3.82 -5.76 -5.96
C ILE A 49 2.63 -5.63 -5.01
N GLY A 50 1.62 -6.48 -5.16
CA GLY A 50 0.47 -6.53 -4.26
C GLY A 50 0.85 -6.87 -2.82
N SER A 51 1.75 -7.84 -2.62
CA SER A 51 2.20 -8.21 -1.28
C SER A 51 3.09 -7.13 -0.67
N ALA A 52 4.02 -6.56 -1.43
CA ALA A 52 4.87 -5.47 -0.96
C ALA A 52 4.05 -4.22 -0.55
N THR A 53 3.05 -3.86 -1.36
CA THR A 53 2.17 -2.72 -1.05
C THR A 53 1.22 -3.00 0.11
N LEU A 54 0.74 -4.25 0.26
CA LEU A 54 -0.04 -4.67 1.43
C LEU A 54 0.78 -4.62 2.72
N ILE A 55 2.02 -5.12 2.70
CA ILE A 55 2.92 -5.07 3.86
C ILE A 55 3.16 -3.60 4.25
N TYR A 56 3.47 -2.74 3.28
CA TYR A 56 3.67 -1.31 3.53
C TYR A 56 2.41 -0.63 4.11
N LEU A 57 1.22 -0.96 3.60
CA LEU A 57 -0.05 -0.47 4.16
C LEU A 57 -0.22 -0.89 5.61
N ILE A 58 0.04 -2.14 5.95
CA ILE A 58 -0.06 -2.64 7.33
C ILE A 58 0.91 -1.88 8.24
N THR A 59 2.16 -1.67 7.81
CA THR A 59 3.13 -0.90 8.58
C THR A 59 2.68 0.54 8.82
N GLU A 60 2.21 1.25 7.80
CA GLU A 60 1.73 2.64 7.96
C GLU A 60 0.41 2.73 8.77
N LEU A 61 -0.41 1.68 8.78
CA LEU A 61 -1.58 1.63 9.66
C LEU A 61 -1.19 1.41 11.11
N ILE A 62 -0.16 0.58 11.38
CA ILE A 62 0.37 0.40 12.73
C ILE A 62 0.94 1.73 13.24
N THR A 63 1.74 2.45 12.43
CA THR A 63 2.28 3.76 12.84
C THR A 63 1.20 4.80 13.11
N LEU A 64 0.08 4.77 12.37
CA LEU A 64 -1.09 5.60 12.62
C LEU A 64 -1.76 5.27 13.97
N ILE A 65 -1.97 3.99 14.26
CA ILE A 65 -2.62 3.53 15.49
C ILE A 65 -1.75 3.82 16.72
N ASP A 66 -0.45 3.54 16.60
CA ASP A 66 0.51 3.74 17.69
C ASP A 66 0.88 5.21 17.89
N GLN A 67 0.39 6.11 17.01
CA GLN A 67 0.77 7.52 16.98
C GLN A 67 2.30 7.68 17.01
N ALA A 68 2.99 6.84 16.25
CA ALA A 68 4.44 6.82 16.21
C ALA A 68 4.96 7.95 15.30
N GLU A 69 6.15 8.47 15.64
CA GLU A 69 6.89 9.43 14.81
C GLU A 69 6.08 10.67 14.38
N PRO A 70 5.58 11.49 15.33
CA PRO A 70 4.92 12.73 14.98
C PRO A 70 5.86 13.69 14.25
N SER A 71 5.32 14.44 13.30
CA SER A 71 6.02 15.60 12.75
C SER A 71 5.89 16.77 13.72
N VAL A 72 7.03 17.32 14.13
CA VAL A 72 7.11 18.43 15.07
C VAL A 72 7.73 19.64 14.40
N VAL A 73 7.00 20.75 14.39
CA VAL A 73 7.50 22.06 13.93
C VAL A 73 7.58 22.99 15.12
N GLN A 74 8.76 23.57 15.33
CA GLN A 74 8.99 24.56 16.38
C GLN A 74 8.97 25.97 15.79
N SER A 75 8.36 26.91 16.50
CA SER A 75 8.50 28.33 16.25
C SER A 75 8.68 29.10 17.56
N GLU A 76 9.43 30.20 17.52
CA GLU A 76 9.57 31.11 18.66
C GLU A 76 8.93 32.45 18.32
N LYS A 77 8.12 32.99 19.24
CA LYS A 77 7.59 34.36 19.17
C LYS A 77 8.19 35.20 20.29
N GLN A 78 8.66 36.40 19.96
CA GLN A 78 9.04 37.39 20.96
C GLN A 78 7.82 38.22 21.32
N ILE A 79 7.55 38.35 22.61
CA ILE A 79 6.36 39.02 23.13
C ILE A 79 6.73 40.02 24.23
N PHE A 80 6.16 41.22 24.18
CA PHE A 80 6.37 42.25 25.19
C PHE A 80 5.41 42.11 26.38
N ASN A 81 4.18 41.69 26.10
CA ASN A 81 3.14 41.45 27.09
C ASN A 81 2.65 40.01 26.92
N SER A 82 3.08 39.12 27.81
CA SER A 82 2.62 37.73 27.80
C SER A 82 1.21 37.60 28.34
N THR A 83 0.57 36.47 28.03
CA THR A 83 -0.58 36.02 28.81
C THR A 83 -0.15 35.73 30.25
N GLN A 84 -1.08 35.89 31.19
CA GLN A 84 -0.85 35.52 32.58
C GLN A 84 -0.70 34.01 32.72
N PHE A 85 0.32 33.56 33.44
CA PHE A 85 0.51 32.15 33.80
C PHE A 85 0.34 32.00 35.32
N PRO A 86 -0.84 31.57 35.80
CA PRO A 86 -1.06 31.32 37.23
C PRO A 86 -0.36 30.05 37.68
N LEU A 87 0.28 30.12 38.84
CA LEU A 87 1.03 29.05 39.49
C LEU A 87 0.14 28.40 40.56
N TYR A 88 -0.43 27.25 40.23
CA TYR A 88 -1.22 26.40 41.12
C TYR A 88 -0.36 25.25 41.65
N ASN A 89 -0.76 24.62 42.75
CA ASN A 89 -0.07 23.43 43.27
C ASN A 89 0.01 22.27 42.26
N ASP A 90 -0.94 22.19 41.31
CA ASP A 90 -0.96 21.14 40.28
C ASP A 90 0.11 21.35 39.20
N ASN A 91 0.35 22.60 38.79
CA ASN A 91 1.24 22.92 37.68
C ASN A 91 2.62 23.42 38.13
N PHE A 92 2.72 23.95 39.35
CA PHE A 92 3.94 24.54 39.87
C PHE A 92 4.15 24.23 41.35
N THR A 93 5.29 23.63 41.66
CA THR A 93 5.73 23.33 43.02
C THR A 93 6.95 24.19 43.33
N LEU A 94 6.99 24.80 44.52
CA LEU A 94 8.12 25.57 45.00
C LEU A 94 8.39 25.25 46.47
N ALA A 95 9.57 24.70 46.75
CA ALA A 95 10.03 24.35 48.08
C ALA A 95 11.44 24.93 48.30
N ILE A 96 11.68 25.57 49.44
CA ILE A 96 12.91 26.29 49.72
C ILE A 96 13.52 25.77 51.02
N THR A 97 14.82 25.55 51.04
CA THR A 97 15.55 25.16 52.25
C THR A 97 16.95 25.75 52.27
N ILE A 98 17.53 25.82 53.46
CA ILE A 98 18.93 26.20 53.63
C ILE A 98 19.66 25.15 54.46
N ALA A 99 20.93 24.95 54.13
CA ALA A 99 21.81 24.01 54.79
C ALA A 99 23.15 24.67 55.11
N ASN A 100 23.87 24.12 56.09
CA ASN A 100 25.21 24.56 56.46
C ASN A 100 26.26 24.06 55.44
N GLN A 101 27.54 24.31 55.69
CA GLN A 101 28.66 23.84 54.84
C GLN A 101 28.73 22.31 54.70
N ASN A 102 28.20 21.58 55.69
CA ASN A 102 28.14 20.12 55.69
C ASN A 102 26.86 19.57 55.04
N SER A 103 26.06 20.43 54.41
CA SER A 103 24.74 20.10 53.82
C SER A 103 23.70 19.60 54.83
N GLU A 104 23.87 19.90 56.12
CA GLU A 104 22.86 19.66 57.13
C GLU A 104 21.88 20.83 57.17
N PRO A 105 20.57 20.57 57.24
CA PRO A 105 19.57 21.63 57.21
C PRO A 105 19.69 22.54 58.44
N ILE A 106 19.56 23.85 58.24
CA ILE A 106 19.62 24.82 59.33
C ILE A 106 18.21 25.05 59.89
N GLU A 107 17.97 24.49 61.07
CA GLU A 107 16.77 24.74 61.85
C GLU A 107 16.83 26.11 62.55
N GLY A 108 15.71 26.83 62.60
CA GLY A 108 15.62 28.15 63.23
C GLY A 108 15.23 29.29 62.29
N ASN A 109 14.24 29.06 61.43
CA ASN A 109 13.54 30.14 60.74
C ASN A 109 13.00 31.15 61.77
N LEU A 110 13.12 32.44 61.46
CA LEU A 110 12.87 33.58 62.36
C LEU A 110 13.82 33.68 63.56
N LYS A 111 14.71 32.71 63.85
CA LYS A 111 15.72 32.82 64.92
C LYS A 111 17.08 33.28 64.37
N TYR A 112 17.56 32.65 63.31
CA TYR A 112 18.86 32.96 62.69
C TYR A 112 18.71 33.68 61.35
N TYR A 113 17.72 33.27 60.57
CA TYR A 113 17.44 33.80 59.24
C TYR A 113 15.93 33.96 59.05
N ASN A 114 15.54 34.71 58.04
CA ASN A 114 14.16 34.83 57.60
C ASN A 114 14.09 34.60 56.08
N ILE A 115 13.19 33.72 55.65
CA ILE A 115 12.85 33.49 54.25
C ILE A 115 11.50 34.14 53.99
N THR A 116 11.44 35.02 53.00
CA THR A 116 10.18 35.61 52.55
C THR A 116 10.00 35.33 51.07
N VAL A 117 8.77 35.03 50.68
CA VAL A 117 8.39 34.90 49.27
C VAL A 117 7.39 35.99 48.97
N ASN A 118 7.65 36.79 47.94
CA ASN A 118 6.81 37.91 47.58
C ASN A 118 6.47 37.86 46.09
N GLN A 119 5.24 38.21 45.75
CA GLN A 119 4.85 38.50 44.36
C GLN A 119 4.95 40.01 44.13
N CYS A 120 5.69 40.41 43.11
CA CYS A 120 5.90 41.81 42.77
C CYS A 120 5.22 42.13 41.44
N VAL A 121 4.57 43.29 41.36
CA VAL A 121 3.89 43.77 40.15
C VAL A 121 4.42 45.14 39.77
N ARG A 122 4.95 45.25 38.55
CA ARG A 122 5.47 46.50 37.98
C ARG A 122 4.66 46.90 36.77
N VAL A 123 4.11 48.11 36.79
CA VAL A 123 3.30 48.66 35.70
C VAL A 123 4.03 49.86 35.09
N ARG A 124 4.15 49.88 33.77
CA ARG A 124 4.72 51.00 33.01
C ARG A 124 3.59 51.73 32.30
N ASN A 125 3.32 52.96 32.74
CA ASN A 125 2.29 53.84 32.17
C ASN A 125 2.97 54.84 31.23
N VAL A 126 2.54 54.88 29.98
CA VAL A 126 3.02 55.88 29.01
C VAL A 126 1.98 57.00 28.95
N ASN A 127 2.36 58.23 29.32
CA ASN A 127 1.48 59.37 29.17
C ASN A 127 1.56 59.87 27.72
N TYR A 128 0.53 59.57 26.93
CA TYR A 128 0.48 59.90 25.50
C TYR A 128 0.51 61.41 25.22
N ASN A 129 0.19 62.26 26.20
CA ASN A 129 0.16 63.72 26.02
C ASN A 129 1.55 64.38 26.19
N THR A 130 2.45 63.77 26.96
CA THR A 130 3.78 64.32 27.28
C THR A 130 4.93 63.47 26.74
N GLY A 131 4.65 62.28 26.20
CA GLY A 131 5.66 61.30 25.83
C GLY A 131 6.47 60.76 27.01
N SER A 132 6.15 61.16 28.24
CA SER A 132 6.84 60.74 29.45
C SER A 132 6.37 59.35 29.87
N VAL A 133 7.34 58.50 30.18
CA VAL A 133 7.10 57.17 30.73
C VAL A 133 7.14 57.27 32.25
N ASP A 134 6.04 56.95 32.92
CA ASP A 134 6.00 56.78 34.36
C ASP A 134 5.99 55.28 34.69
N VAL A 135 6.87 54.85 35.58
CA VAL A 135 6.96 53.45 36.01
C VAL A 135 6.44 53.40 37.43
N THR A 136 5.21 52.94 37.58
CA THR A 136 4.56 52.83 38.89
C THR A 136 4.57 51.36 39.31
N LEU A 137 5.17 51.05 40.46
CA LEU A 137 4.95 49.78 41.15
C LEU A 137 3.53 49.84 41.72
N LYS A 138 2.57 49.20 41.05
CA LYS A 138 1.15 49.32 41.36
C LYS A 138 0.74 48.19 42.31
N TYR A 139 0.14 48.55 43.43
CA TYR A 139 -0.54 47.63 44.36
C TYR A 139 -2.03 47.95 44.47
N GLU A 140 -2.85 46.91 44.52
CA GLU A 140 -4.09 46.96 45.28
C GLU A 140 -3.73 46.95 46.79
N LEU A 141 -4.04 48.07 47.45
CA LEU A 141 -4.37 48.23 48.87
C LEU A 141 -3.31 48.28 49.99
N LEU A 142 -2.02 47.97 49.83
CA LEU A 142 -1.01 48.24 50.88
C LEU A 142 0.29 48.81 50.29
N LYS A 143 0.81 49.89 50.89
CA LYS A 143 2.01 50.65 50.49
C LYS A 143 3.32 49.85 50.60
N THR A 144 3.43 48.74 49.90
CA THR A 144 4.65 47.96 49.70
C THR A 144 4.68 47.47 48.26
N SER A 145 5.85 47.46 47.62
CA SER A 145 6.01 47.14 46.19
C SER A 145 5.70 45.68 45.80
N CYS A 146 5.47 44.80 46.77
CA CYS A 146 5.24 43.36 46.60
C CYS A 146 4.30 42.81 47.71
N THR A 147 3.50 41.79 47.39
CA THR A 147 2.60 41.07 48.31
C THR A 147 3.42 39.95 48.92
N SER A 148 3.42 39.83 50.23
CA SER A 148 4.03 38.66 50.86
C SER A 148 3.12 37.44 50.72
N LEU A 149 3.68 36.35 50.22
CA LEU A 149 3.04 35.04 50.11
C LEU A 149 3.35 34.24 51.37
N PRO A 150 2.34 33.73 52.10
CA PRO A 150 2.57 32.93 53.29
C PRO A 150 3.29 31.64 52.94
N ILE A 151 4.31 31.32 53.74
CA ILE A 151 5.06 30.06 53.66
C ILE A 151 4.87 29.26 54.95
N ALA A 152 4.87 27.95 54.82
CA ALA A 152 4.77 27.00 55.93
C ALA A 152 5.73 25.82 55.70
N PRO A 153 6.10 25.06 56.75
CA PRO A 153 6.80 23.80 56.59
C PRO A 153 6.04 22.86 55.66
N CYS A 154 6.73 22.32 54.65
CA CYS A 154 6.12 21.44 53.65
C CYS A 154 5.52 20.18 54.28
N LYS A 155 4.34 19.78 53.82
CA LYS A 155 3.67 18.52 54.14
C LYS A 155 3.56 17.66 52.88
N LYS A 156 3.36 16.35 53.05
CA LYS A 156 3.13 15.43 51.92
C LYS A 156 1.90 15.84 51.09
N GLU A 157 0.90 16.42 51.77
CA GLU A 157 -0.35 16.91 51.18
C GLU A 157 -0.16 18.13 50.26
N ASP A 158 0.96 18.83 50.34
CA ASP A 158 1.22 20.01 49.50
C ASP A 158 1.60 19.63 48.06
N PHE A 159 1.94 18.35 47.83
CA PHE A 159 2.34 17.79 46.55
C PHE A 159 1.21 16.95 45.94
N ASN A 160 0.65 17.41 44.81
CA ASN A 160 -0.53 16.77 44.21
C ASN A 160 -0.18 15.57 43.30
N HIS A 161 1.03 15.54 42.72
CA HIS A 161 1.45 14.48 41.80
C HIS A 161 2.21 13.36 42.53
N GLU A 162 1.94 12.10 42.18
CA GLU A 162 2.60 10.92 42.76
C GLU A 162 4.14 10.97 42.62
N LEU A 163 4.64 11.44 41.47
CA LEU A 163 6.08 11.63 41.25
C LEU A 163 6.72 12.59 42.26
N GLN A 164 6.02 13.67 42.60
CA GLN A 164 6.50 14.65 43.57
C GLN A 164 6.49 14.05 44.98
N GLN A 165 5.41 13.35 45.34
CA GLN A 165 5.32 12.67 46.62
C GLN A 165 6.47 11.65 46.78
N ASN A 166 6.70 10.80 45.78
CA ASN A 166 7.79 9.82 45.77
C ASN A 166 9.17 10.48 45.88
N PHE A 167 9.38 11.63 45.23
CA PHE A 167 10.63 12.39 45.34
C PHE A 167 10.87 12.90 46.77
N PHE A 168 9.83 13.42 47.41
CA PHE A 168 9.92 14.02 48.73
C PHE A 168 9.79 13.02 49.90
N GLU A 169 9.41 11.77 49.65
CA GLU A 169 9.32 10.71 50.69
C GLU A 169 10.65 10.47 51.42
N ASN A 170 11.77 10.58 50.71
CA ASN A 170 13.11 10.39 51.28
C ASN A 170 13.73 11.69 51.82
N THR A 171 12.99 12.81 51.75
CA THR A 171 13.47 14.14 52.16
C THR A 171 12.91 14.52 53.53
N ARG A 172 13.74 15.12 54.39
CA ARG A 172 13.28 15.66 55.67
C ARG A 172 12.46 16.94 55.43
N LEU A 173 11.14 16.80 55.27
CA LEU A 173 10.24 17.90 54.92
C LEU A 173 10.11 19.00 55.98
N GLY A 174 10.31 18.70 57.26
CA GLY A 174 10.07 19.64 58.37
C GLY A 174 10.92 20.93 58.36
N VAL A 175 12.02 20.94 57.60
CA VAL A 175 12.93 22.09 57.43
C VAL A 175 12.72 22.83 56.11
N VAL A 176 11.97 22.23 55.18
CA VAL A 176 11.69 22.81 53.87
C VAL A 176 10.44 23.67 53.98
N GLN A 177 10.50 24.88 53.43
CA GLN A 177 9.39 25.81 53.41
C GLN A 177 8.69 25.76 52.05
N CYS A 178 7.38 25.51 52.06
CA CYS A 178 6.50 25.52 50.90
C CYS A 178 5.57 26.73 50.97
N LEU A 179 5.07 27.15 49.82
CA LEU A 179 3.96 28.11 49.76
C LEU A 179 2.70 27.49 50.38
N ASP A 180 1.97 28.27 51.17
CA ASP A 180 0.74 27.79 51.82
C ASP A 180 -0.31 27.34 50.79
N ARG A 181 -0.78 26.10 50.95
CA ARG A 181 -1.71 25.47 50.01
C ARG A 181 -3.07 26.17 49.95
N GLU A 182 -3.63 26.57 51.09
CA GLU A 182 -4.94 27.23 51.12
C GLU A 182 -4.88 28.63 50.51
N PHE A 183 -3.74 29.30 50.65
CA PHE A 183 -3.48 30.58 49.99
C PHE A 183 -3.36 30.40 48.48
N LEU A 184 -2.57 29.43 48.01
CA LEU A 184 -2.38 29.16 46.58
C LEU A 184 -3.67 28.79 45.85
N GLN A 185 -4.57 28.03 46.49
CA GLN A 185 -5.86 27.70 45.89
C GLN A 185 -6.78 28.91 45.71
N ARG A 186 -6.70 29.90 46.62
CA ARG A 186 -7.54 31.10 46.59
C ARG A 186 -6.94 32.21 45.72
N ASN A 187 -5.63 32.44 45.84
CA ASN A 187 -4.90 33.52 45.21
C ASN A 187 -3.56 32.99 44.65
N PRO A 188 -3.59 32.27 43.51
CA PRO A 188 -2.37 31.74 42.91
C PRO A 188 -1.48 32.90 42.43
N PRO A 189 -0.17 32.87 42.69
CA PRO A 189 0.73 33.85 42.14
C PRO A 189 0.81 33.69 40.63
N VAL A 190 1.07 34.80 39.95
CA VAL A 190 1.04 34.87 38.49
C VAL A 190 2.38 35.36 38.00
N LEU A 191 2.91 34.66 36.99
CA LEU A 191 4.01 35.19 36.18
C LEU A 191 3.44 35.81 34.91
N GLN A 192 3.87 37.03 34.59
CA GLN A 192 3.36 37.75 33.41
C GLN A 192 4.34 38.81 32.91
N GLY A 193 4.50 38.87 31.60
CA GLY A 193 5.24 39.92 30.90
C GLY A 193 6.74 39.88 31.18
N GLN A 194 7.44 40.94 30.75
CA GLN A 194 8.88 41.08 30.88
C GLN A 194 9.25 42.48 31.38
N ILE A 195 10.51 42.66 31.80
CA ILE A 195 11.01 43.91 32.37
C ILE A 195 10.92 45.14 31.44
N SER A 196 10.73 44.95 30.13
CA SER A 196 10.52 46.05 29.18
C SER A 196 9.03 46.33 28.88
N GLY A 197 8.14 45.40 29.24
CA GLY A 197 6.71 45.42 28.96
C GLY A 197 5.91 46.40 29.81
N SER A 198 4.62 46.55 29.48
CA SER A 198 3.70 47.44 30.22
C SER A 198 3.28 46.87 31.56
N LEU A 199 3.21 45.54 31.68
CA LEU A 199 2.91 44.82 32.90
C LEU A 199 3.97 43.74 33.09
N TYR A 200 4.54 43.69 34.29
CA TYR A 200 5.57 42.72 34.64
C TYR A 200 5.31 42.18 36.05
N GLN A 201 5.00 40.89 36.13
CA GLN A 201 4.72 40.16 37.37
C GLN A 201 5.74 39.04 37.52
N TYR A 202 6.37 38.99 38.68
CA TYR A 202 7.44 38.04 38.98
C TYR A 202 7.43 37.68 40.47
N LEU A 203 8.02 36.54 40.79
CA LEU A 203 8.20 36.08 42.15
C LEU A 203 9.60 36.41 42.65
N VAL A 204 9.68 36.74 43.93
CA VAL A 204 10.93 37.01 44.64
C VAL A 204 10.99 36.14 45.87
N ILE A 205 12.10 35.45 46.06
CA ILE A 205 12.44 34.78 47.32
C ILE A 205 13.62 35.52 47.92
N GLN A 206 13.48 36.01 49.15
CA GLN A 206 14.53 36.71 49.86
C GLN A 206 14.93 35.94 51.12
N LEU A 207 16.20 35.54 51.18
CA LEU A 207 16.85 35.04 52.38
C LEU A 207 17.61 36.18 53.03
N SER A 208 17.19 36.57 54.23
CA SER A 208 17.82 37.63 55.02
C SER A 208 18.27 37.12 56.38
N VAL A 209 19.29 37.77 56.94
CA VAL A 209 19.69 37.54 58.33
C VAL A 209 18.59 38.05 59.27
N CYS A 210 18.32 37.33 60.37
CA CYS A 210 17.34 37.77 61.35
C CYS A 210 17.75 39.11 61.96
N LYS A 211 16.83 40.09 61.96
CA LYS A 211 17.03 41.39 62.59
C LYS A 211 15.91 41.64 63.58
N ASN A 212 16.27 42.02 64.80
CA ASN A 212 15.30 42.49 65.78
C ASN A 212 14.66 43.77 65.26
N SER A 213 13.33 43.78 65.21
CA SER A 213 12.51 44.92 64.84
C SER A 213 11.64 45.34 66.02
N THR A 214 10.85 46.40 65.85
CA THR A 214 9.84 46.82 66.84
C THR A 214 8.73 45.77 67.00
N GLU A 215 8.53 44.89 66.02
CA GLU A 215 7.47 43.88 65.99
C GLU A 215 7.97 42.48 66.38
N TYR A 216 9.27 42.20 66.26
CA TYR A 216 9.87 40.89 66.55
C TYR A 216 11.24 41.01 67.21
N GLN A 217 11.41 40.38 68.37
CA GLN A 217 12.66 40.39 69.16
C GLN A 217 13.27 38.99 69.38
N GLY A 218 12.84 37.98 68.62
CA GLY A 218 13.25 36.59 68.81
C GLY A 218 14.58 36.18 68.16
N CYS A 219 15.35 37.12 67.59
CA CYS A 219 16.61 36.76 66.91
C CYS A 219 17.71 36.37 67.91
N ALA A 220 18.57 35.44 67.50
CA ALA A 220 19.78 35.06 68.23
C ALA A 220 20.84 36.18 68.27
N SER A 221 21.90 36.00 69.07
CA SER A 221 23.01 36.95 69.11
C SER A 221 23.75 37.00 67.76
N LYS A 222 24.39 38.13 67.45
CA LYS A 222 25.11 38.31 66.18
C LYS A 222 26.23 37.27 66.03
N GLU A 223 26.90 36.91 67.11
CA GLU A 223 27.97 35.91 67.11
C GLU A 223 27.43 34.51 66.80
N GLU A 224 26.28 34.15 67.36
CA GLU A 224 25.61 32.86 67.11
C GLU A 224 25.10 32.78 65.67
N ILE A 225 24.46 33.85 65.18
CA ILE A 225 24.02 33.98 63.79
C ILE A 225 25.20 33.84 62.82
N ASN A 226 26.30 34.55 63.07
CA ASN A 226 27.49 34.51 62.21
C ASN A 226 28.14 33.12 62.20
N LYS A 227 28.08 32.38 63.31
CA LYS A 227 28.58 31.01 63.39
C LYS A 227 27.74 30.06 62.55
N VAL A 228 26.41 30.16 62.65
CA VAL A 228 25.45 29.28 61.95
C VAL A 228 25.38 29.60 60.45
N LEU A 229 25.39 30.88 60.07
CA LEU A 229 25.22 31.34 58.67
C LEU A 229 26.54 31.69 57.96
N SER A 230 27.70 31.32 58.52
CA SER A 230 29.04 31.66 57.98
C SER A 230 29.17 31.36 56.48
N ALA A 231 28.87 30.12 56.09
CA ALA A 231 28.59 29.73 54.72
C ALA A 231 27.65 28.52 54.70
N GLY A 232 26.98 28.32 53.58
CA GLY A 232 26.05 27.23 53.43
C GLY A 232 25.48 27.13 52.02
N HIS A 233 24.43 26.33 51.89
CA HIS A 233 23.74 26.08 50.65
C HIS A 233 22.28 26.54 50.73
N TYR A 234 21.88 27.38 49.79
CA TYR A 234 20.51 27.76 49.52
C TYR A 234 19.98 26.83 48.43
N SER A 235 18.98 26.03 48.77
CA SER A 235 18.43 25.01 47.87
C SER A 235 16.98 25.30 47.57
N VAL A 236 16.62 25.24 46.29
CA VAL A 236 15.24 25.43 45.83
C VAL A 236 14.84 24.23 44.99
N TYR A 237 13.78 23.58 45.42
CA TYR A 237 13.07 22.57 44.67
C TYR A 237 11.96 23.26 43.89
N ALA A 238 11.99 23.15 42.57
CA ALA A 238 10.93 23.66 41.74
C ALA A 238 10.49 22.64 40.69
N SER A 239 9.21 22.61 40.39
CA SER A 239 8.70 21.81 39.28
C SER A 239 9.20 22.36 37.95
N ASP A 240 9.58 21.45 37.07
CA ASP A 240 9.93 21.71 35.69
C ASP A 240 9.24 20.67 34.79
N TYR A 241 9.20 20.93 33.49
CA TYR A 241 8.57 20.03 32.53
C TYR A 241 9.59 19.55 31.52
N LEU A 242 9.80 18.23 31.49
CA LEU A 242 10.53 17.59 30.41
C LEU A 242 9.60 17.43 29.23
N MET A 243 10.02 17.99 28.10
CA MET A 243 9.26 17.97 26.87
C MET A 243 9.60 16.70 26.07
N GLN A 244 8.58 15.89 25.78
CA GLN A 244 8.69 14.61 25.10
C GLN A 244 7.70 14.55 23.94
N LEU A 245 7.93 15.38 22.93
CA LEU A 245 6.98 15.55 21.81
C LEU A 245 6.79 14.27 20.97
N ASN A 246 7.73 13.33 21.04
CA ASN A 246 7.66 12.04 20.36
C ASN A 246 6.77 11.01 21.08
N ASN A 247 6.44 11.25 22.35
CA ASN A 247 5.61 10.31 23.11
C ASN A 247 4.13 10.47 22.73
N PRO A 248 3.40 9.35 22.51
CA PRO A 248 1.98 9.38 22.22
C PRO A 248 1.20 9.90 23.44
N GLY A 249 0.10 10.60 23.20
CA GLY A 249 -0.70 11.19 24.27
C GLY A 249 -0.14 12.51 24.79
N GLN A 250 0.40 12.53 26.02
CA GLN A 250 0.84 13.77 26.69
C GLN A 250 2.26 14.17 26.28
N PRO A 251 2.47 15.40 25.75
CA PRO A 251 3.79 15.85 25.28
C PRO A 251 4.76 16.27 26.39
N TYR A 252 4.33 16.21 27.65
CA TYR A 252 5.09 16.72 28.79
C TYR A 252 5.06 15.75 29.97
N SER A 253 6.20 15.62 30.64
CA SER A 253 6.32 14.92 31.92
C SER A 253 6.88 15.87 32.96
N GLN A 254 6.17 16.04 34.08
CA GLN A 254 6.62 16.90 35.18
C GLN A 254 7.76 16.23 35.95
N LEU A 255 8.75 17.02 36.36
CA LEU A 255 9.84 16.61 37.24
C LEU A 255 10.12 17.68 38.29
N ILE A 256 10.81 17.31 39.37
CA ILE A 256 11.31 18.26 40.36
C ILE A 256 12.79 18.50 40.08
N ASN A 257 13.14 19.77 39.86
CA ASN A 257 14.51 20.22 39.72
C ASN A 257 15.01 20.77 41.06
N LEU A 258 16.20 20.35 41.47
CA LEU A 258 16.88 20.81 42.69
C LEU A 258 18.05 21.71 42.29
N ASP A 259 17.93 22.98 42.61
CA ASP A 259 18.97 23.98 42.40
C ASP A 259 19.63 24.32 43.74
N ILE A 260 20.94 24.05 43.84
CA ILE A 260 21.74 24.30 45.03
C ILE A 260 22.73 25.44 44.72
N ASN A 261 22.66 26.53 45.48
CA ASN A 261 23.56 27.67 45.35
C ASN A 261 24.25 27.95 46.68
N SER A 262 25.55 28.21 46.68
CA SER A 262 26.25 28.60 47.92
C SER A 262 25.86 30.01 48.35
N PHE A 263 25.79 30.25 49.66
CA PHE A 263 25.71 31.58 50.24
C PHE A 263 26.77 31.76 51.32
N SER A 264 27.14 33.00 51.62
CA SER A 264 27.99 33.37 52.74
C SER A 264 27.47 34.62 53.40
N ILE A 265 27.73 34.80 54.68
CA ILE A 265 27.31 36.00 55.42
C ILE A 265 28.01 37.28 54.96
N THR A 266 29.14 37.17 54.25
CA THR A 266 29.93 38.31 53.77
C THR A 266 29.54 38.78 52.38
N THR A 267 28.67 38.04 51.68
CA THR A 267 28.26 38.35 50.31
C THR A 267 26.74 38.38 50.17
N SER A 268 26.27 39.23 49.25
CA SER A 268 24.88 39.24 48.80
C SER A 268 24.83 38.63 47.41
N LYS A 269 24.05 37.56 47.25
CA LYS A 269 23.90 36.85 45.98
C LYS A 269 22.53 37.07 45.38
N MET A 270 22.48 37.46 44.11
CA MET A 270 21.27 37.56 43.32
C MET A 270 21.19 36.37 42.37
N LEU A 271 20.08 35.64 42.43
CA LEU A 271 19.78 34.51 41.56
C LEU A 271 18.61 34.90 40.64
N GLN A 272 18.65 34.49 39.39
CA GLN A 272 17.58 34.74 38.44
C GLN A 272 17.25 33.45 37.70
N TRP A 273 16.01 32.99 37.86
CA TRP A 273 15.41 31.94 37.05
C TRP A 273 14.48 32.54 36.03
N THR A 274 14.70 32.14 34.78
CA THR A 274 13.85 32.53 33.67
C THR A 274 13.11 31.29 33.18
N TYR A 275 11.79 31.34 33.27
CA TYR A 275 10.89 30.32 32.74
C TYR A 275 10.28 30.76 31.43
N ARG A 276 10.07 29.80 30.54
CA ARG A 276 9.49 30.03 29.23
C ARG A 276 8.14 29.36 29.13
N ILE A 277 7.14 30.09 28.65
CA ILE A 277 5.85 29.50 28.31
C ILE A 277 6.02 28.72 27.00
N VAL A 278 5.57 27.47 27.04
CA VAL A 278 5.57 26.56 25.89
C VAL A 278 4.14 26.15 25.60
N GLU A 279 3.72 26.37 24.35
CA GLU A 279 2.40 26.03 23.83
C GLU A 279 2.57 24.90 22.80
N THR A 280 1.96 23.74 23.03
CA THR A 280 1.98 22.62 22.08
C THR A 280 0.59 22.42 21.49
N HIS A 281 0.48 22.65 20.18
CA HIS A 281 -0.68 22.33 19.35
C HIS A 281 -0.52 20.91 18.82
N THR A 282 -1.36 19.98 19.27
CA THR A 282 -1.37 18.61 18.79
C THR A 282 -2.56 18.37 17.87
N ASP A 283 -2.28 17.91 16.64
CA ASP A 283 -3.28 17.41 15.71
C ASP A 283 -3.45 15.89 15.83
N ASP A 284 -4.38 15.48 16.68
CA ASP A 284 -4.72 14.06 16.95
C ASP A 284 -5.78 13.50 15.96
N GLY A 285 -6.15 14.24 14.92
CA GLY A 285 -7.24 13.88 14.04
C GLY A 285 -6.87 12.79 13.01
N LEU A 286 -7.65 11.70 12.97
CA LEU A 286 -7.45 10.58 12.03
C LEU A 286 -7.61 10.97 10.55
N LEU A 287 -8.54 11.89 10.28
CA LEU A 287 -8.97 12.28 8.93
C LEU A 287 -9.03 13.81 8.81
N LEU A 288 -9.82 14.47 9.65
CA LEU A 288 -9.86 15.94 9.78
C LEU A 288 -8.79 16.42 10.78
N SER A 289 -8.48 17.71 10.79
CA SER A 289 -7.59 18.31 11.79
C SER A 289 -8.34 18.63 13.08
N THR A 290 -7.81 18.17 14.21
CA THR A 290 -8.34 18.47 15.54
C THR A 290 -7.22 19.02 16.39
N ASP A 291 -7.29 20.31 16.75
CA ASP A 291 -6.23 20.96 17.52
C ASP A 291 -6.47 20.84 19.03
N ARG A 292 -5.52 20.25 19.75
CA ARG A 292 -5.46 20.24 21.20
C ARG A 292 -4.28 21.09 21.66
N VAL A 293 -4.54 22.08 22.50
CA VAL A 293 -3.52 22.99 23.01
C VAL A 293 -3.13 22.61 24.43
N ASP A 294 -1.87 22.27 24.62
CA ASP A 294 -1.27 22.00 25.93
C ASP A 294 -0.30 23.15 26.28
N LEU A 295 -0.51 23.81 27.44
CA LEU A 295 0.27 24.98 27.88
C LEU A 295 1.09 24.63 29.13
N ASN A 296 2.41 24.82 29.10
CA ASN A 296 3.29 24.53 30.22
C ASN A 296 4.41 25.56 30.40
N LEU A 297 5.08 25.48 31.54
CA LEU A 297 6.18 26.37 31.93
C LEU A 297 7.49 25.58 32.02
N VAL A 298 8.49 25.92 31.22
CA VAL A 298 9.77 25.21 31.16
C VAL A 298 10.90 26.12 31.61
N LYS A 299 11.77 25.66 32.49
CA LYS A 299 12.94 26.44 32.95
C LYS A 299 13.97 26.56 31.83
N GLN A 300 14.44 27.78 31.53
CA GLN A 300 15.32 28.04 30.38
C GLN A 300 16.71 28.54 30.76
N ASP A 301 16.79 29.56 31.63
CA ASP A 301 18.05 30.24 31.96
C ASP A 301 18.19 30.40 33.48
N ARG A 302 19.43 30.30 33.96
CA ARG A 302 19.83 30.56 35.35
C ARG A 302 21.01 31.52 35.34
N ARG A 303 20.82 32.68 35.97
CA ARG A 303 21.89 33.67 36.17
C ARG A 303 22.16 33.90 37.65
N GLU A 304 23.39 34.27 37.92
CA GLU A 304 23.89 34.48 39.27
C GLU A 304 24.82 35.69 39.27
N TYR A 305 24.57 36.59 40.21
CA TYR A 305 25.38 37.78 40.46
C TYR A 305 25.73 37.80 41.94
N SER A 306 26.97 38.14 42.30
CA SER A 306 27.39 38.21 43.69
C SER A 306 28.12 39.51 43.94
N GLU A 307 27.79 40.15 45.06
CA GLU A 307 28.37 41.41 45.51
C GLU A 307 28.76 41.29 46.98
N LEU A 308 29.45 42.30 47.51
CA LEU A 308 29.65 42.42 48.95
C LEU A 308 28.30 42.53 49.66
N TYR A 309 28.24 42.02 50.89
CA TYR A 309 27.00 42.02 51.65
C TYR A 309 26.41 43.42 51.76
N ASN A 310 25.17 43.59 51.34
CA ASN A 310 24.47 44.86 51.25
C ASN A 310 23.61 45.20 52.48
N ASP A 311 23.83 44.48 53.59
CA ASP A 311 23.04 44.56 54.81
C ASP A 311 21.55 44.25 54.67
N ASN A 312 21.06 43.79 53.52
CA ASN A 312 19.64 43.54 53.30
C ASN A 312 19.32 42.05 53.11
N TYR A 313 20.07 41.35 52.27
CA TYR A 313 19.83 39.95 51.96
C TYR A 313 21.13 39.18 51.75
N LEU A 314 21.10 37.89 52.08
CA LEU A 314 22.14 36.93 51.70
C LEU A 314 21.87 36.39 50.31
N VAL A 315 20.61 36.03 50.04
CA VAL A 315 20.17 35.56 48.73
C VAL A 315 18.90 36.30 48.32
N TYR A 316 18.90 36.83 47.11
CA TYR A 316 17.74 37.43 46.47
C TYR A 316 17.48 36.72 45.16
N HIS A 317 16.40 35.95 45.10
CA HIS A 317 16.12 35.05 44.01
C HIS A 317 14.86 35.48 43.25
N TYR A 318 15.05 35.88 41.99
CA TYR A 318 13.98 36.28 41.07
C TYR A 318 13.54 35.10 40.21
N ILE A 319 12.23 34.89 40.11
CA ILE A 319 11.61 33.95 39.18
C ILE A 319 10.71 34.75 38.25
N GLN A 320 11.02 34.74 36.95
CA GLN A 320 10.36 35.57 35.93
C GLN A 320 10.06 34.78 34.66
N LEU A 321 9.19 35.32 33.81
CA LEU A 321 9.01 34.83 32.44
C LEU A 321 10.09 35.33 31.49
N ASP A 322 10.38 34.52 30.50
CA ASP A 322 11.18 34.87 29.33
C ASP A 322 10.41 35.83 28.42
N TYR A 323 11.14 36.61 27.62
CA TYR A 323 10.58 37.50 26.61
C TYR A 323 10.17 36.76 25.32
N LYS A 324 10.40 35.45 25.27
CA LYS A 324 10.04 34.57 24.18
C LYS A 324 9.04 33.51 24.65
N GLU A 325 8.13 33.13 23.78
CA GLU A 325 7.29 31.95 23.93
C GLU A 325 7.63 30.97 22.80
N ILE A 326 7.62 29.66 23.10
CA ILE A 326 7.78 28.62 22.08
C ILE A 326 6.41 28.05 21.74
N ILE A 327 6.12 27.94 20.44
CA ILE A 327 4.97 27.22 19.93
C ILE A 327 5.47 25.97 19.20
N TYR A 328 5.04 24.81 19.64
CA TYR A 328 5.21 23.54 18.93
C TYR A 328 3.92 23.16 18.21
N ARG A 329 4.06 22.69 16.98
CA ARG A 329 2.98 22.05 16.23
C ARG A 329 3.35 20.59 16.01
N ARG A 330 2.63 19.70 16.66
CA ARG A 330 2.78 18.25 16.61
C ARG A 330 1.66 17.68 15.75
N THR A 331 1.98 17.05 14.63
CA THR A 331 0.99 16.47 13.71
C THR A 331 1.30 15.01 13.44
N TYR A 332 0.31 14.14 13.63
CA TYR A 332 0.42 12.73 13.27
C TYR A 332 0.09 12.49 11.81
N ILE A 333 0.58 11.36 11.27
CA ILE A 333 0.17 10.91 9.95
C ILE A 333 -1.36 10.69 9.95
N LYS A 334 -2.00 10.93 8.80
CA LYS A 334 -3.45 10.78 8.63
C LYS A 334 -3.79 9.74 7.59
N LEU A 335 -5.01 9.22 7.65
CA LEU A 335 -5.46 8.17 6.73
C LEU A 335 -5.38 8.60 5.26
N GLN A 336 -5.75 9.83 4.94
CA GLN A 336 -5.64 10.37 3.57
C GLN A 336 -4.19 10.42 3.06
N THR A 337 -3.23 10.66 3.96
CA THR A 337 -1.80 10.69 3.61
C THR A 337 -1.33 9.28 3.27
N ILE A 338 -1.74 8.28 4.06
CA ILE A 338 -1.41 6.87 3.83
C ILE A 338 -1.99 6.39 2.49
N LEU A 339 -3.27 6.69 2.22
CA LEU A 339 -3.91 6.35 0.95
C LEU A 339 -3.22 7.02 -0.25
N SER A 340 -2.79 8.28 -0.09
CA SER A 340 -2.07 9.01 -1.13
C SER A 340 -0.68 8.41 -1.40
N LYS A 341 0.08 8.08 -0.34
CA LYS A 341 1.39 7.41 -0.46
C LYS A 341 1.25 6.06 -1.16
N ILE A 342 0.29 5.24 -0.76
CA ILE A 342 0.06 3.89 -1.34
C ILE A 342 -0.33 4.00 -2.80
N GLY A 343 -1.24 4.91 -3.15
CA GLY A 343 -1.63 5.15 -4.53
C GLY A 343 -0.43 5.52 -5.41
N GLY A 344 0.42 6.44 -4.93
CA GLY A 344 1.64 6.83 -5.63
C GLY A 344 2.64 5.69 -5.80
N ILE A 345 2.90 4.92 -4.74
CA ILE A 345 3.82 3.78 -4.75
C ILE A 345 3.32 2.68 -5.71
N TRP A 346 2.04 2.32 -5.63
CA TRP A 346 1.42 1.34 -6.52
C TRP A 346 1.58 1.74 -7.99
N GLN A 347 1.23 2.99 -8.32
CA GLN A 347 1.31 3.48 -9.69
C GLN A 347 2.76 3.50 -10.21
N PHE A 348 3.72 3.89 -9.36
CA PHE A 348 5.14 3.89 -9.70
C PHE A 348 5.65 2.48 -10.02
N PHE A 349 5.38 1.49 -9.16
CA PHE A 349 5.84 0.12 -9.39
C PHE A 349 5.16 -0.56 -10.58
N VAL A 350 3.86 -0.31 -10.79
CA VAL A 350 3.13 -0.79 -11.96
C VAL A 350 3.70 -0.18 -13.23
N MET A 351 4.00 1.11 -13.24
CA MET A 351 4.62 1.79 -14.38
C MET A 351 6.00 1.18 -14.70
N LEU A 352 6.88 1.07 -13.71
CA LEU A 352 8.22 0.51 -13.87
C LEU A 352 8.18 -0.93 -14.40
N THR A 353 7.31 -1.75 -13.83
CA THR A 353 7.15 -3.15 -14.24
C THR A 353 6.53 -3.27 -15.62
N THR A 354 5.58 -2.39 -15.97
CA THR A 354 4.99 -2.36 -17.31
C THR A 354 6.03 -2.05 -18.38
N ILE A 355 6.92 -1.08 -18.15
CA ILE A 355 8.00 -0.74 -19.09
C ILE A 355 8.88 -1.96 -19.41
N ILE A 356 9.14 -2.83 -18.42
CA ILE A 356 9.98 -4.01 -18.56
C ILE A 356 9.20 -5.20 -19.15
N LEU A 357 8.01 -5.50 -18.63
CA LEU A 357 7.24 -6.70 -19.00
C LEU A 357 6.49 -6.55 -20.31
N ASN A 358 5.98 -5.36 -20.64
CA ASN A 358 5.21 -5.14 -21.85
C ASN A 358 5.96 -5.56 -23.14
N PRO A 359 7.22 -5.15 -23.40
CA PRO A 359 7.94 -5.64 -24.58
C PRO A 359 8.16 -7.17 -24.56
N LEU A 360 8.38 -7.76 -23.38
CA LEU A 360 8.61 -9.21 -23.23
C LEU A 360 7.34 -10.01 -23.50
N ILE A 361 6.21 -9.62 -22.92
CA ILE A 361 4.91 -10.26 -23.10
C ILE A 361 4.48 -10.15 -24.57
N ASN A 362 4.74 -9.03 -25.24
CA ASN A 362 4.42 -8.85 -26.67
C ASN A 362 5.19 -9.83 -27.57
N ASN A 363 6.47 -10.03 -27.26
CA ASN A 363 7.27 -11.00 -27.99
C ASN A 363 6.77 -12.42 -27.74
N LEU A 364 6.46 -12.78 -26.50
CA LEU A 364 5.91 -14.11 -26.16
C LEU A 364 4.56 -14.37 -26.83
N MET A 365 3.68 -13.37 -26.84
CA MET A 365 2.40 -13.40 -27.54
C MET A 365 2.63 -13.65 -29.04
N THR A 366 3.55 -12.91 -29.67
CA THR A 366 3.89 -13.07 -31.09
C THR A 366 4.47 -14.46 -31.38
N ILE A 367 5.36 -14.99 -30.52
CA ILE A 367 5.89 -16.37 -30.65
C ILE A 367 4.77 -17.40 -30.52
N SER A 368 3.81 -17.17 -29.61
CA SER A 368 2.68 -18.08 -29.41
C SER A 368 1.77 -18.11 -30.64
N ILE A 369 1.46 -16.95 -31.22
CA ILE A 369 0.70 -16.83 -32.47
C ILE A 369 1.47 -17.48 -33.62
N ALA A 370 2.76 -17.21 -33.74
CA ALA A 370 3.61 -17.74 -34.81
C ALA A 370 3.68 -19.27 -34.80
N ASN A 371 3.81 -19.87 -33.62
CA ASN A 371 3.83 -21.33 -33.46
C ASN A 371 2.48 -21.99 -33.77
N GLU A 372 1.38 -21.24 -33.65
CA GLU A 372 0.04 -21.73 -33.98
C GLU A 372 -0.25 -21.60 -35.49
N LEU A 373 0.26 -20.54 -36.13
CA LEU A 373 0.00 -20.22 -37.53
C LEU A 373 1.01 -20.79 -38.53
N TYR A 374 2.27 -21.03 -38.12
CA TYR A 374 3.36 -21.42 -39.04
C TYR A 374 4.15 -22.63 -38.55
N ARG A 375 4.66 -23.42 -39.51
CA ARG A 375 5.67 -24.46 -39.28
C ARG A 375 7.04 -23.98 -39.77
N PHE A 376 8.10 -24.23 -39.00
CA PHE A 376 9.45 -23.69 -39.27
C PHE A 376 10.39 -24.74 -39.85
N PRO A 377 11.10 -24.48 -40.96
CA PRO A 377 12.07 -25.40 -41.54
C PRO A 377 13.38 -25.42 -40.73
N LYS A 378 14.02 -26.59 -40.60
CA LYS A 378 15.32 -26.74 -39.91
C LYS A 378 16.39 -25.84 -40.52
N THR A 379 17.13 -25.12 -39.68
CA THR A 379 18.37 -24.44 -40.12
C THR A 379 19.46 -25.50 -40.25
N GLN A 380 19.83 -25.88 -41.48
CA GLN A 380 21.02 -26.70 -41.69
C GLN A 380 22.26 -25.88 -41.28
N ASN A 381 22.97 -26.32 -40.24
CA ASN A 381 24.31 -25.83 -39.96
C ASN A 381 25.28 -26.49 -40.96
N PRO A 382 26.06 -25.75 -41.75
CA PRO A 382 27.17 -26.34 -42.47
C PRO A 382 28.29 -26.59 -41.45
N LYS A 383 28.41 -27.82 -40.95
CA LYS A 383 29.62 -28.26 -40.24
C LYS A 383 30.36 -29.24 -41.14
N HIS A 384 31.56 -28.81 -41.54
CA HIS A 384 32.58 -29.61 -42.21
C HIS A 384 32.72 -31.01 -41.60
N SER A 385 32.49 -32.04 -42.40
CA SER A 385 33.10 -33.35 -42.19
C SER A 385 34.45 -33.37 -42.88
N HIS A 386 35.52 -32.99 -42.17
CA HIS A 386 36.84 -33.54 -42.50
C HIS A 386 36.92 -34.94 -41.89
N GLN A 387 36.50 -35.93 -42.68
CA GLN A 387 36.76 -37.33 -42.39
C GLN A 387 38.24 -37.57 -42.68
N LYS A 388 39.05 -37.72 -41.63
CA LYS A 388 40.41 -38.28 -41.75
C LYS A 388 40.27 -39.72 -42.21
N ILE A 389 40.79 -40.00 -43.39
CA ILE A 389 41.05 -41.36 -43.86
C ILE A 389 42.17 -41.91 -42.97
N ASN A 390 41.84 -42.85 -42.09
CA ASN A 390 42.82 -43.76 -41.52
C ASN A 390 42.78 -45.04 -42.36
N LEU A 391 43.80 -45.19 -43.18
CA LEU A 391 44.10 -46.41 -43.92
C LEU A 391 44.88 -47.33 -42.98
N ASN A 392 44.32 -48.47 -42.59
CA ASN A 392 45.11 -49.63 -42.23
C ASN A 392 44.41 -50.89 -42.72
N ASN A 393 45.11 -51.58 -43.60
CA ASN A 393 44.75 -52.84 -44.21
C ASN A 393 44.76 -53.97 -43.17
N GLN A 394 43.80 -54.88 -43.25
CA GLN A 394 44.09 -56.31 -43.35
C GLN A 394 42.90 -57.08 -43.93
N THR A 395 43.25 -57.85 -44.96
CA THR A 395 42.49 -58.69 -45.90
C THR A 395 41.94 -60.00 -45.32
N LYS A 396 40.99 -60.59 -46.08
CA LYS A 396 40.59 -62.02 -46.21
C LYS A 396 39.28 -62.40 -45.49
N ASP A 397 38.28 -63.10 -46.04
CA ASP A 397 38.01 -63.79 -47.31
C ASP A 397 36.45 -63.90 -47.45
N ASP A 398 35.90 -63.90 -48.67
CA ASP A 398 34.50 -64.29 -48.98
C ASP A 398 34.38 -65.84 -49.10
N PRO A 399 33.23 -66.53 -48.81
CA PRO A 399 32.05 -66.49 -49.72
C PRO A 399 30.62 -66.79 -49.16
N ILE A 400 29.61 -66.10 -49.75
CA ILE A 400 28.39 -66.59 -50.47
C ILE A 400 27.20 -67.29 -49.72
N PHE A 401 25.98 -66.73 -49.96
CA PHE A 401 24.57 -67.25 -49.91
C PHE A 401 23.96 -67.59 -48.52
N ASP A 402 22.70 -67.32 -48.15
CA ASP A 402 21.46 -66.95 -48.86
C ASP A 402 20.39 -66.44 -47.85
N ASP A 403 19.37 -65.77 -48.39
CA ASP A 403 17.98 -65.56 -47.91
C ASP A 403 17.65 -64.37 -46.95
N PRO A 404 16.75 -63.43 -47.35
CA PRO A 404 16.48 -62.18 -46.66
C PRO A 404 15.32 -62.33 -45.66
N LEU A 405 15.61 -62.72 -44.41
CA LEU A 405 14.63 -62.60 -43.33
C LEU A 405 15.26 -62.44 -41.94
N SER A 406 15.99 -61.34 -41.71
CA SER A 406 16.27 -60.86 -40.34
C SER A 406 16.65 -59.38 -40.29
N MET A 407 15.67 -58.50 -40.53
CA MET A 407 15.76 -57.11 -40.03
C MET A 407 14.37 -56.48 -39.86
N ILE A 408 13.52 -57.11 -39.05
CA ILE A 408 12.44 -56.40 -38.37
C ILE A 408 12.99 -56.02 -37.00
N GLY A 409 13.42 -54.76 -36.88
CA GLY A 409 13.97 -54.26 -35.62
C GLY A 409 14.47 -52.83 -35.73
N GLN A 410 13.54 -51.89 -35.49
CA GLN A 410 13.80 -50.52 -35.03
C GLN A 410 14.47 -49.56 -36.02
N ASP A 411 13.66 -48.74 -36.71
CA ASP A 411 13.82 -47.27 -36.70
C ASP A 411 12.80 -46.57 -37.61
N GLN A 412 11.64 -46.21 -37.05
CA GLN A 412 10.78 -45.13 -37.56
C GLN A 412 10.05 -44.49 -36.36
N LEU A 413 10.76 -43.77 -35.49
CA LEU A 413 10.10 -42.76 -34.65
C LEU A 413 9.65 -41.59 -35.54
N PRO A 414 8.42 -41.05 -35.39
CA PRO A 414 7.97 -39.92 -36.20
C PRO A 414 8.87 -38.70 -35.95
N LYS A 415 9.38 -38.11 -37.03
CA LYS A 415 10.17 -36.86 -37.03
C LYS A 415 9.41 -35.77 -36.28
N LYS A 416 9.89 -35.40 -35.09
CA LYS A 416 9.35 -34.29 -34.29
C LYS A 416 9.63 -32.94 -34.99
N GLU A 417 8.58 -32.27 -35.43
CA GLU A 417 8.63 -30.90 -35.97
C GLU A 417 9.04 -29.90 -34.87
N GLU A 418 9.87 -28.90 -35.20
CA GLU A 418 10.46 -27.96 -34.23
C GLU A 418 9.62 -26.68 -34.11
N ARG A 419 9.29 -26.29 -32.87
CA ARG A 419 8.56 -25.05 -32.52
C ARG A 419 9.54 -23.97 -32.07
N LEU A 420 9.25 -22.68 -32.28
CA LEU A 420 10.02 -21.62 -31.63
C LEU A 420 9.93 -21.79 -30.11
N SER A 421 11.08 -21.72 -29.45
CA SER A 421 11.21 -21.81 -28.01
C SER A 421 10.36 -20.72 -27.32
N LYS A 422 9.45 -21.16 -26.43
CA LYS A 422 8.63 -20.27 -25.59
C LYS A 422 9.40 -19.75 -24.36
N SER A 423 10.73 -19.87 -24.35
CA SER A 423 11.56 -19.49 -23.20
C SER A 423 11.66 -17.98 -23.05
N LEU A 424 11.45 -17.50 -21.82
CA LEU A 424 11.61 -16.09 -21.43
C LEU A 424 13.01 -15.56 -21.75
N TYR A 425 14.03 -16.40 -21.57
CA TYR A 425 15.42 -16.08 -21.86
C TYR A 425 15.64 -15.82 -23.36
N GLU A 426 14.99 -16.58 -24.24
CA GLU A 426 15.08 -16.36 -25.68
C GLU A 426 14.33 -15.09 -26.10
N SER A 427 13.17 -14.81 -25.49
CA SER A 427 12.46 -13.54 -25.68
C SER A 427 13.31 -12.33 -25.26
N PHE A 428 14.03 -12.44 -24.14
CA PHE A 428 14.93 -11.43 -23.63
C PHE A 428 16.15 -11.20 -24.55
N ILE A 429 16.76 -12.28 -25.07
CA ILE A 429 17.86 -12.22 -26.06
C ILE A 429 17.42 -11.55 -27.37
N ILE A 430 16.19 -11.85 -27.83
CA ILE A 430 15.62 -11.24 -29.03
C ILE A 430 15.38 -9.74 -28.79
N LEU A 431 14.91 -9.37 -27.59
CA LEU A 431 14.65 -7.98 -27.21
C LEU A 431 15.94 -7.14 -27.10
N LEU A 432 16.98 -7.67 -26.43
CA LEU A 432 18.28 -7.01 -26.29
C LEU A 432 19.11 -7.00 -27.59
N GLY A 433 18.67 -7.71 -28.64
CA GLY A 433 19.36 -7.75 -29.92
C GLY A 433 20.69 -8.51 -29.91
N CYS A 434 20.96 -9.30 -28.86
CA CYS A 434 22.20 -10.06 -28.72
C CYS A 434 22.39 -11.13 -29.82
N ASN A 435 21.33 -11.51 -30.53
CA ASN A 435 21.40 -12.41 -31.69
C ASN A 435 20.69 -11.82 -32.91
N LYS A 436 21.46 -11.21 -33.81
CA LYS A 436 20.96 -10.55 -35.04
C LYS A 436 20.13 -11.48 -35.93
N ARG A 437 20.57 -12.74 -36.10
CA ARG A 437 19.93 -13.73 -36.98
C ARG A 437 18.54 -14.14 -36.47
N LYS A 438 18.41 -14.38 -35.16
CA LYS A 438 17.10 -14.68 -34.52
C LYS A 438 16.16 -13.47 -34.56
N ARG A 439 16.68 -12.26 -34.34
CA ARG A 439 15.91 -11.01 -34.41
C ARG A 439 15.36 -10.75 -35.81
N GLU A 440 16.14 -10.99 -36.86
CA GLU A 440 15.69 -10.84 -38.25
C GLU A 440 14.59 -11.84 -38.62
N MET A 441 14.75 -13.12 -38.27
CA MET A 441 13.69 -14.13 -38.47
C MET A 441 12.41 -13.74 -37.74
N PHE A 442 12.53 -13.33 -36.48
CA PHE A 442 11.39 -12.91 -35.67
C PHE A 442 10.68 -11.68 -36.25
N THR A 443 11.44 -10.71 -36.77
CA THR A 443 10.90 -9.51 -37.42
C THR A 443 10.15 -9.87 -38.71
N LYS A 444 10.68 -10.80 -39.51
CA LYS A 444 10.01 -11.30 -40.72
C LYS A 444 8.70 -12.02 -40.38
N VAL A 445 8.70 -12.89 -39.37
CA VAL A 445 7.50 -13.60 -38.90
C VAL A 445 6.45 -12.62 -38.38
N LYS A 446 6.85 -11.63 -37.58
CA LYS A 446 5.95 -10.58 -37.06
C LYS A 446 5.30 -9.79 -38.19
N LEU A 447 6.07 -9.41 -39.21
CA LEU A 447 5.57 -8.67 -40.37
C LEU A 447 4.59 -9.51 -41.20
N GLU A 448 4.88 -10.81 -41.36
CA GLU A 448 4.01 -11.73 -42.08
C GLU A 448 2.69 -12.00 -41.34
N ILE A 449 2.74 -12.15 -40.01
CA ILE A 449 1.54 -12.22 -39.14
C ILE A 449 0.68 -10.98 -39.32
N LEU A 450 1.27 -9.78 -39.25
CA LEU A 450 0.55 -8.52 -39.41
C LEU A 450 -0.03 -8.36 -40.82
N ARG A 451 0.66 -8.87 -41.85
CA ARG A 451 0.20 -8.84 -43.25
C ARG A 451 -1.01 -9.74 -43.49
N GLN A 452 -1.06 -10.90 -42.81
CA GLN A 452 -2.12 -11.89 -42.95
C GLN A 452 -3.32 -11.63 -42.03
N LEU A 453 -3.15 -10.86 -40.95
CA LEU A 453 -4.21 -10.39 -40.05
C LEU A 453 -4.92 -9.11 -40.54
N ASP A 454 -4.75 -8.76 -41.81
CA ASP A 454 -5.43 -7.61 -42.43
C ASP A 454 -6.91 -7.93 -42.66
N ILE A 455 -7.78 -7.37 -41.82
CA ILE A 455 -9.22 -7.68 -41.80
C ILE A 455 -9.88 -7.37 -43.15
N VAL A 456 -9.42 -6.34 -43.86
CA VAL A 456 -9.97 -5.97 -45.17
C VAL A 456 -9.63 -7.05 -46.18
N LYS A 457 -8.37 -7.52 -46.21
CA LYS A 457 -7.97 -8.62 -47.10
C LYS A 457 -8.64 -9.94 -46.75
N ILE A 458 -8.83 -10.24 -45.46
CA ILE A 458 -9.52 -11.47 -45.04
C ILE A 458 -10.97 -11.43 -45.51
N ILE A 459 -11.69 -10.33 -45.27
CA ILE A 459 -13.08 -10.17 -45.70
C ILE A 459 -13.17 -10.14 -47.23
N GLU A 460 -12.25 -9.46 -47.91
CA GLU A 460 -12.20 -9.39 -49.38
C GLU A 460 -11.93 -10.77 -50.00
N LYS A 461 -11.06 -11.59 -49.39
CA LYS A 461 -10.81 -12.96 -49.85
C LYS A 461 -12.01 -13.88 -49.60
N LEU A 462 -12.70 -13.74 -48.47
CA LEU A 462 -13.95 -14.46 -48.21
C LEU A 462 -15.05 -14.03 -49.19
N HIS A 463 -15.18 -12.73 -49.45
CA HIS A 463 -16.12 -12.19 -50.41
C HIS A 463 -15.78 -12.61 -51.86
N GLN A 464 -14.50 -12.66 -52.23
CA GLN A 464 -14.06 -13.19 -53.52
C GLN A 464 -14.44 -14.66 -53.67
N ILE A 465 -14.32 -15.46 -52.60
CA ILE A 465 -14.76 -16.86 -52.59
C ILE A 465 -16.30 -16.95 -52.73
N ASP A 466 -17.05 -16.10 -52.04
CA ASP A 466 -18.52 -16.05 -52.13
C ASP A 466 -19.00 -15.58 -53.52
N MET A 467 -18.32 -14.61 -54.12
CA MET A 467 -18.62 -14.13 -55.48
C MET A 467 -18.26 -15.17 -56.54
N LEU A 468 -17.15 -15.90 -56.36
CA LEU A 468 -16.79 -17.02 -57.23
C LEU A 468 -17.83 -18.14 -57.14
N ARG A 469 -18.35 -18.40 -55.94
CA ARG A 469 -19.44 -19.34 -55.68
C ARG A 469 -20.73 -18.95 -56.40
N LEU A 470 -21.09 -17.66 -56.41
CA LEU A 470 -22.28 -17.14 -57.11
C LEU A 470 -22.17 -17.10 -58.63
N VAL A 471 -20.95 -16.97 -59.18
CA VAL A 471 -20.72 -16.91 -60.63
C VAL A 471 -20.59 -18.29 -61.26
N LEU A 472 -20.03 -19.26 -60.53
CA LEU A 472 -19.75 -20.61 -61.05
C LEU A 472 -20.87 -21.62 -60.80
N LEU A 473 -21.74 -21.40 -59.81
CA LEU A 473 -22.75 -22.36 -59.39
C LEU A 473 -24.17 -21.83 -59.57
N ASN A 474 -25.05 -22.67 -60.11
CA ASN A 474 -26.49 -22.42 -60.14
C ASN A 474 -27.11 -22.64 -58.75
N GLU A 475 -28.34 -22.16 -58.53
CA GLU A 475 -28.99 -22.16 -57.20
C GLU A 475 -29.03 -23.55 -56.54
N GLU A 476 -29.27 -24.60 -57.32
CA GLU A 476 -29.29 -26.00 -56.85
C GLU A 476 -27.89 -26.51 -56.48
N GLN A 477 -26.88 -26.22 -57.29
CA GLN A 477 -25.47 -26.55 -57.02
C GLN A 477 -24.95 -25.78 -55.81
N ASN A 478 -25.41 -24.55 -55.64
CA ASN A 478 -25.03 -23.68 -54.55
C ASN A 478 -25.56 -24.20 -53.20
N ASN A 479 -26.79 -24.72 -53.18
CA ASN A 479 -27.40 -25.37 -52.02
C ASN A 479 -26.69 -26.68 -51.66
N LEU A 480 -26.28 -27.48 -52.64
CA LEU A 480 -25.52 -28.71 -52.38
C LEU A 480 -24.06 -28.45 -51.99
N PHE A 481 -23.47 -27.34 -52.42
CA PHE A 481 -22.11 -26.95 -52.02
C PHE A 481 -21.96 -26.80 -50.50
N ASP A 482 -23.02 -26.41 -49.78
CA ASP A 482 -23.04 -26.35 -48.32
C ASP A 482 -22.90 -27.72 -47.63
N LEU A 483 -23.13 -28.82 -48.37
CA LEU A 483 -23.05 -30.20 -47.88
C LEU A 483 -21.69 -30.86 -48.15
N LEU A 484 -20.77 -30.13 -48.79
CA LEU A 484 -19.44 -30.65 -49.01
C LEU A 484 -18.72 -30.86 -47.67
N PRO A 485 -18.05 -32.00 -47.48
CA PRO A 485 -17.32 -32.27 -46.25
C PRO A 485 -16.21 -31.23 -46.09
N LYS A 486 -15.98 -30.81 -44.85
CA LYS A 486 -14.87 -29.90 -44.53
C LYS A 486 -13.54 -30.56 -44.96
N PRO A 487 -12.57 -29.79 -45.48
CA PRO A 487 -11.32 -30.36 -45.98
C PRO A 487 -10.59 -31.13 -44.87
N LEU A 488 -10.32 -32.42 -45.13
CA LEU A 488 -9.48 -33.26 -44.29
C LEU A 488 -8.00 -32.98 -44.59
N LEU A 489 -7.21 -32.78 -43.55
CA LEU A 489 -5.76 -32.60 -43.65
C LEU A 489 -5.10 -33.92 -44.04
N GLN A 490 -4.83 -34.10 -45.34
CA GLN A 490 -3.90 -35.13 -45.80
C GLN A 490 -2.47 -34.66 -45.55
N ILE A 491 -1.87 -35.16 -44.47
CA ILE A 491 -0.42 -35.07 -44.26
C ILE A 491 0.15 -36.35 -44.89
N GLY A 492 0.86 -36.18 -46.00
CA GLY A 492 1.25 -37.26 -46.89
C GLY A 492 1.91 -38.46 -46.20
N GLN A 493 1.26 -39.61 -46.35
CA GLN A 493 1.85 -40.90 -46.72
C GLN A 493 0.69 -41.80 -47.21
N GLU A 494 0.89 -42.45 -48.35
CA GLU A 494 -0.02 -43.44 -48.91
C GLU A 494 -0.25 -44.57 -47.88
N ILE A 495 -1.49 -44.74 -47.44
CA ILE A 495 -1.94 -45.92 -46.69
C ILE A 495 -2.77 -46.74 -47.69
N PRO A 496 -2.55 -48.06 -47.83
CA PRO A 496 -3.36 -48.89 -48.72
C PRO A 496 -4.84 -48.86 -48.29
N ASP A 497 -5.71 -48.67 -49.28
CA ASP A 497 -7.14 -48.32 -49.15
C ASP A 497 -8.04 -49.29 -48.35
N ASN A 498 -7.53 -50.40 -47.81
CA ASN A 498 -8.38 -51.49 -47.30
C ASN A 498 -8.52 -51.56 -45.76
N LEU A 499 -7.99 -50.61 -44.97
CA LEU A 499 -8.11 -50.65 -43.49
C LEU A 499 -8.78 -49.43 -42.85
N ALA A 500 -9.13 -48.40 -43.63
CA ALA A 500 -9.79 -47.20 -43.12
C ALA A 500 -11.33 -47.32 -43.08
N ASP A 501 -11.90 -48.22 -43.87
CA ASP A 501 -13.36 -48.26 -44.12
C ASP A 501 -14.18 -48.88 -42.97
N GLU A 502 -13.64 -49.83 -42.19
CA GLU A 502 -14.43 -50.49 -41.13
C GLU A 502 -14.50 -49.72 -39.80
N PHE A 503 -13.52 -48.86 -39.48
CA PHE A 503 -13.45 -48.22 -38.15
C PHE A 503 -14.23 -46.88 -38.06
N PHE A 504 -14.60 -46.29 -39.20
CA PHE A 504 -15.29 -44.99 -39.26
C PHE A 504 -16.82 -45.08 -39.38
N GLN A 505 -17.39 -46.24 -39.70
CA GLN A 505 -18.83 -46.37 -39.99
C GLN A 505 -19.75 -46.34 -38.75
N GLU A 506 -19.29 -46.78 -37.57
CA GLU A 506 -20.19 -46.91 -36.40
C GLU A 506 -20.31 -45.65 -35.52
N MET A 507 -19.32 -44.74 -35.55
CA MET A 507 -19.24 -43.63 -34.58
C MET A 507 -19.87 -42.31 -35.05
N GLU A 508 -19.98 -42.07 -36.36
CA GLU A 508 -20.65 -40.88 -36.91
C GLU A 508 -22.17 -41.03 -37.01
N LEU A 509 -22.66 -42.26 -37.21
CA LEU A 509 -24.09 -42.59 -37.29
C LEU A 509 -24.83 -42.13 -36.02
N GLN A 510 -24.23 -42.31 -34.84
CA GLN A 510 -24.86 -41.95 -33.57
C GLN A 510 -24.92 -40.44 -33.28
N LYS A 511 -24.04 -39.63 -33.91
CA LYS A 511 -24.00 -38.16 -33.73
C LYS A 511 -24.91 -37.43 -34.70
N SER A 512 -25.10 -37.93 -35.92
CA SER A 512 -26.02 -37.33 -36.90
C SER A 512 -27.49 -37.49 -36.49
N PHE A 513 -27.87 -38.62 -35.88
CA PHE A 513 -29.26 -38.88 -35.46
C PHE A 513 -29.73 -38.11 -34.21
N ARG A 514 -28.85 -37.49 -33.42
CA ARG A 514 -29.25 -36.73 -32.21
C ARG A 514 -29.51 -35.23 -32.43
N MET A 515 -29.36 -34.71 -33.65
CA MET A 515 -29.57 -33.29 -34.01
C MET A 515 -30.84 -33.02 -34.85
N ILE A 516 -31.84 -33.91 -34.83
CA ILE A 516 -33.06 -33.79 -35.68
C ILE A 516 -34.26 -33.26 -34.89
N ASN A 517 -34.10 -32.15 -34.15
CA ASN A 517 -35.24 -31.52 -33.45
C ASN A 517 -35.32 -30.00 -33.62
N ASN A 518 -34.70 -29.47 -34.67
CA ASN A 518 -34.73 -28.03 -34.97
C ASN A 518 -35.54 -27.76 -36.24
N LYS A 519 -36.68 -27.06 -36.08
CA LYS A 519 -37.63 -26.71 -37.16
C LYS A 519 -36.96 -25.94 -38.33
N LYS A 520 -35.86 -25.22 -38.06
CA LYS A 520 -35.06 -24.49 -39.06
C LYS A 520 -34.12 -25.39 -39.87
N LEU A 521 -33.71 -26.54 -39.32
CA LEU A 521 -32.86 -27.52 -39.99
C LEU A 521 -33.68 -28.47 -40.88
N GLN A 522 -34.92 -28.75 -40.48
CA GLN A 522 -35.88 -29.54 -41.27
C GLN A 522 -36.21 -28.91 -42.62
N THR A 523 -36.39 -27.57 -42.67
CA THR A 523 -36.62 -26.85 -43.94
C THR A 523 -35.42 -26.95 -44.86
N LYS A 524 -34.20 -26.73 -44.33
CA LYS A 524 -32.97 -26.83 -45.12
C LYS A 524 -32.71 -28.23 -45.66
N LEU A 525 -32.98 -29.28 -44.88
CA LEU A 525 -32.85 -30.67 -45.33
C LEU A 525 -33.78 -30.99 -46.50
N LYS A 526 -34.98 -30.41 -46.53
CA LYS A 526 -35.92 -30.52 -47.65
C LYS A 526 -35.37 -29.82 -48.90
N ASP A 527 -34.78 -28.64 -48.73
CA ASP A 527 -34.17 -27.86 -49.82
C ASP A 527 -32.93 -28.59 -50.40
N TYR A 528 -32.13 -29.21 -49.52
CA TYR A 528 -30.99 -30.04 -49.91
C TYR A 528 -31.40 -31.31 -50.67
N TYR A 529 -32.42 -32.02 -50.18
CA TYR A 529 -32.92 -33.22 -50.86
C TYR A 529 -33.55 -32.89 -52.22
N SER A 530 -34.34 -31.82 -52.31
CA SER A 530 -34.93 -31.39 -53.59
C SER A 530 -33.88 -30.92 -54.59
N SER A 531 -32.84 -30.21 -54.15
CA SER A 531 -31.69 -29.84 -55.00
C SER A 531 -30.91 -31.08 -55.47
N PHE A 532 -30.72 -32.07 -54.59
CA PHE A 532 -30.08 -33.36 -54.93
C PHE A 532 -30.88 -34.14 -55.97
N SER A 533 -32.20 -34.25 -55.78
CA SER A 533 -33.08 -34.99 -56.71
C SER A 533 -33.14 -34.32 -58.09
N SER A 534 -33.20 -32.99 -58.13
CA SER A 534 -33.24 -32.20 -59.36
C SER A 534 -31.95 -32.39 -60.18
N LEU A 535 -30.79 -32.30 -59.53
CA LEU A 535 -29.49 -32.52 -60.17
C LEU A 535 -29.24 -33.99 -60.57
N GLN A 536 -29.86 -34.95 -59.89
CA GLN A 536 -29.73 -36.37 -60.23
C GLN A 536 -30.61 -36.79 -61.42
N GLN A 537 -31.80 -36.17 -61.57
CA GLN A 537 -32.79 -36.48 -62.60
C GLN A 537 -32.65 -35.63 -63.88
N ASP A 538 -31.77 -34.63 -63.89
CA ASP A 538 -31.51 -33.81 -65.06
C ASP A 538 -30.94 -34.67 -66.22
N ARG A 539 -31.52 -34.52 -67.42
CA ARG A 539 -31.11 -35.24 -68.63
C ARG A 539 -29.84 -34.66 -69.27
N HIS A 540 -29.42 -33.47 -68.84
CA HIS A 540 -28.19 -32.81 -69.31
C HIS A 540 -27.28 -32.41 -68.14
N LYS A 541 -26.72 -33.41 -67.44
CA LYS A 541 -25.77 -33.15 -66.35
C LYS A 541 -24.52 -32.41 -66.84
N SER A 542 -24.17 -31.33 -66.16
CA SER A 542 -22.90 -30.65 -66.34
C SER A 542 -21.76 -31.46 -65.71
N THR A 543 -20.54 -31.32 -66.25
CA THR A 543 -19.32 -31.88 -65.63
C THR A 543 -19.08 -31.40 -64.20
N ILE A 544 -19.70 -30.27 -63.81
CA ILE A 544 -19.66 -29.73 -62.43
C ILE A 544 -20.66 -30.47 -61.53
N ASP A 545 -21.83 -30.87 -62.06
CA ASP A 545 -22.85 -31.61 -61.30
C ASP A 545 -22.32 -32.98 -60.87
N ASP A 546 -21.70 -33.70 -61.80
CA ASP A 546 -21.13 -35.02 -61.51
C ASP A 546 -19.98 -34.94 -60.50
N LYS A 547 -19.14 -33.89 -60.57
CA LYS A 547 -18.06 -33.67 -59.60
C LYS A 547 -18.60 -33.28 -58.23
N LEU A 548 -19.63 -32.42 -58.18
CA LEU A 548 -20.23 -31.99 -56.92
C LEU A 548 -20.92 -33.16 -56.22
N LEU A 549 -21.70 -33.96 -56.96
CA LEU A 549 -22.36 -35.16 -56.43
C LEU A 549 -21.36 -36.20 -55.92
N HIS A 550 -20.21 -36.35 -56.58
CA HIS A 550 -19.14 -37.25 -56.14
C HIS A 550 -18.32 -36.71 -54.95
N MET A 551 -18.34 -35.39 -54.72
CA MET A 551 -17.61 -34.75 -53.60
C MET A 551 -18.44 -34.63 -52.33
N ILE A 552 -19.77 -34.80 -52.40
CA ILE A 552 -20.63 -34.89 -51.22
C ILE A 552 -20.32 -36.18 -50.46
N ASP A 553 -20.40 -36.13 -49.13
CA ASP A 553 -20.15 -37.27 -48.25
C ASP A 553 -21.01 -38.50 -48.65
N LYS A 554 -20.36 -39.65 -48.86
CA LYS A 554 -21.01 -40.90 -49.28
C LYS A 554 -22.15 -41.31 -48.37
N ASN A 555 -22.06 -41.03 -47.06
CA ASN A 555 -23.12 -41.35 -46.10
C ASN A 555 -24.36 -40.48 -46.30
N ILE A 556 -24.19 -39.22 -46.70
CA ILE A 556 -25.28 -38.28 -47.00
C ILE A 556 -25.94 -38.67 -48.33
N VAL A 557 -25.14 -39.03 -49.33
CA VAL A 557 -25.63 -39.55 -50.62
C VAL A 557 -26.44 -40.83 -50.40
N GLN A 558 -25.92 -41.79 -49.64
CA GLN A 558 -26.62 -43.03 -49.29
C GLN A 558 -27.92 -42.76 -48.52
N PHE A 559 -27.94 -41.79 -47.62
CA PHE A 559 -29.14 -41.38 -46.91
C PHE A 559 -30.22 -40.82 -47.87
N PHE A 560 -29.83 -39.94 -48.80
CA PHE A 560 -30.76 -39.41 -49.80
C PHE A 560 -31.22 -40.46 -50.82
N GLU A 561 -30.35 -41.38 -51.23
CA GLU A 561 -30.70 -42.52 -52.07
C GLU A 561 -31.66 -43.49 -51.36
N GLN A 562 -31.47 -43.75 -50.06
CA GLN A 562 -32.42 -44.54 -49.26
C GLN A 562 -33.80 -43.88 -49.19
N ILE A 563 -33.86 -42.56 -49.04
CA ILE A 563 -35.12 -41.81 -49.12
C ILE A 563 -35.75 -41.97 -50.52
N GLN A 564 -34.96 -41.87 -51.59
CA GLN A 564 -35.45 -42.01 -52.97
C GLN A 564 -35.95 -43.44 -53.30
N ILE A 565 -35.24 -44.47 -52.85
CA ILE A 565 -35.65 -45.89 -52.99
C ILE A 565 -36.92 -46.17 -52.18
N SER A 566 -37.06 -45.56 -51.00
CA SER A 566 -38.29 -45.69 -50.20
C SER A 566 -39.50 -45.03 -50.87
N GLN A 567 -39.29 -43.96 -51.64
CA GLN A 567 -40.35 -43.29 -52.43
C GLN A 567 -40.75 -44.11 -53.66
N GLN A 568 -39.81 -44.75 -54.35
CA GLN A 568 -40.13 -45.60 -55.53
C GLN A 568 -40.91 -46.87 -55.16
N ARG A 569 -40.77 -47.38 -53.93
CA ARG A 569 -41.52 -48.56 -53.45
C ARG A 569 -42.92 -48.23 -52.90
N ASN A 570 -43.22 -46.97 -52.60
CA ASN A 570 -44.51 -46.53 -52.09
C ASN A 570 -45.05 -45.37 -52.94
N LEU A 571 -45.77 -45.70 -54.02
CA LEU A 571 -46.60 -44.72 -54.73
C LEU A 571 -47.66 -44.18 -53.75
N ASN A 572 -47.46 -42.95 -53.27
CA ASN A 572 -48.34 -42.09 -52.43
C ASN A 572 -47.90 -41.85 -50.97
N LEU A 573 -46.68 -41.34 -50.74
CA LEU A 573 -46.39 -40.58 -49.51
C LEU A 573 -45.49 -39.35 -49.75
N SER A 574 -45.84 -38.24 -49.08
CA SER A 574 -45.11 -36.96 -49.05
C SER A 574 -43.75 -37.08 -48.31
N PRO A 575 -42.72 -36.28 -48.64
CA PRO A 575 -41.31 -36.69 -48.57
C PRO A 575 -40.65 -36.82 -47.19
N VAL A 576 -41.35 -36.75 -46.06
CA VAL A 576 -40.72 -36.77 -44.71
C VAL A 576 -41.61 -37.39 -43.60
N ASP A 577 -42.87 -37.73 -43.87
CA ASP A 577 -43.85 -38.05 -42.82
C ASP A 577 -43.65 -39.34 -41.98
N PRO A 578 -42.94 -40.41 -42.41
CA PRO A 578 -42.82 -41.61 -41.56
C PRO A 578 -41.88 -41.45 -40.36
N LEU A 579 -41.02 -40.43 -40.34
CA LEU A 579 -39.99 -40.22 -39.30
C LEU A 579 -40.46 -39.36 -38.11
N PHE A 580 -41.66 -38.78 -38.15
CA PHE A 580 -42.07 -37.71 -37.23
C PHE A 580 -43.42 -37.93 -36.51
N ARG A 581 -43.96 -39.16 -36.47
CA ARG A 581 -45.21 -39.43 -35.73
C ARG A 581 -44.92 -39.85 -34.28
N SER A 582 -45.04 -38.91 -33.33
CA SER A 582 -45.14 -39.25 -31.91
C SER A 582 -46.48 -39.97 -31.64
N LYS A 583 -46.46 -41.06 -30.88
CA LYS A 583 -47.67 -41.73 -30.43
C LYS A 583 -48.17 -41.08 -29.14
N ASN A 584 -49.36 -40.49 -29.25
CA ASN A 584 -50.40 -40.28 -28.25
C ASN A 584 -50.12 -39.34 -27.06
N GLU A 585 -50.79 -38.18 -27.14
CA GLU A 585 -51.32 -37.42 -26.00
C GLU A 585 -52.49 -38.20 -25.37
N GLU A 586 -52.43 -38.43 -24.05
CA GLU A 586 -53.63 -38.64 -23.22
C GLU A 586 -53.78 -37.43 -22.30
N SER A 587 -55.01 -36.97 -22.23
CA SER A 587 -55.55 -35.75 -21.64
C SER A 587 -55.18 -35.46 -20.19
N ILE A 588 -54.81 -34.20 -19.88
CA ILE A 588 -55.15 -33.55 -18.60
C ILE A 588 -55.58 -32.09 -18.87
N MET A 589 -56.78 -31.76 -18.37
CA MET A 589 -57.44 -30.45 -18.42
C MET A 589 -56.58 -29.31 -17.87
N GLU A 590 -56.57 -28.17 -18.58
CA GLU A 590 -56.27 -26.85 -18.01
C GLU A 590 -57.45 -26.35 -17.15
N PRO A 591 -57.19 -25.67 -16.01
CA PRO A 591 -58.05 -24.61 -15.54
C PRO A 591 -57.45 -23.23 -15.86
N GLN A 592 -58.33 -22.38 -16.39
CA GLN A 592 -58.10 -21.01 -16.83
C GLN A 592 -57.89 -20.01 -15.68
N ILE A 593 -56.93 -19.10 -15.89
CA ILE A 593 -56.90 -17.64 -15.64
C ILE A 593 -57.37 -17.08 -14.27
N GLN A 594 -56.46 -16.34 -13.58
CA GLN A 594 -56.66 -14.92 -13.21
C GLN A 594 -55.36 -14.25 -12.68
N LYS A 595 -55.07 -13.03 -13.16
CA LYS A 595 -54.21 -12.02 -12.48
C LYS A 595 -55.03 -11.35 -11.35
N PRO A 596 -54.49 -10.38 -10.58
CA PRO A 596 -53.52 -10.45 -9.50
C PRO A 596 -54.14 -9.98 -8.15
N LYS A 597 -53.45 -10.22 -7.03
CA LYS A 597 -53.41 -9.33 -5.86
C LYS A 597 -52.13 -9.58 -5.07
#